data_AF-A0A8G1ZG26-F1
#
_entry.id   AF-A0A8G1ZG26-F1
#
_cell.length_a   1.000
_cell.length_b   1.000
_cell.length_c   1.000
_cell.angle_alpha   90.00
_cell.angle_beta   90.00
_cell.angle_gamma   90.00
#
_symmetry.space_group_name_H-M   'P 1'
#
loop_
_entity.id
_entity.type
_entity.pdbx_description
1 polymer ?
#
loop_
_entity_poly.entity_id
_entity_poly.type
_entity_poly.pdbx_seq_one_letter_code
_entity_poly.pdbx_strand_id
1 'polypeptide(L)' 'MTKPLPPFIDHSAAALALLNQGGRFTRKAGSFLGQCAVDPTPLTPSQSEWLSTLLDRAGLPPVAEISDGK' A
#
# COMPACT_ATOMS: atom_id res chain seq x y z
N MET A 1 4.58 23.29 -9.94
CA MET A 1 3.82 22.56 -8.91
C MET A 1 3.26 21.31 -9.57
N THR A 2 3.86 20.15 -9.33
CA THR A 2 3.33 18.86 -9.81
C THR A 2 2.10 18.50 -8.99
N LYS A 3 0.99 18.17 -9.67
CA LYS A 3 -0.25 17.72 -9.03
C LYS A 3 0.02 16.39 -8.31
N PRO A 4 -0.43 16.20 -7.04
CA PRO A 4 -0.27 14.92 -6.36
C PRO A 4 -1.06 13.84 -7.12
N LEU A 5 -0.44 12.66 -7.25
CA LEU A 5 -1.09 11.50 -7.84
C LEU A 5 -2.29 11.10 -6.96
N PRO A 6 -3.38 10.60 -7.58
CA PRO A 6 -4.55 10.14 -6.81
C PRO A 6 -4.17 8.97 -5.89
N PRO A 7 -4.83 8.82 -4.73
CA PRO A 7 -4.68 7.65 -3.87
C PRO A 7 -4.97 6.33 -4.60
N PHE A 8 -4.37 5.24 -4.11
CA PHE A 8 -4.72 3.89 -4.57
C PHE A 8 -6.13 3.51 -4.10
N ILE A 9 -6.84 2.74 -4.92
CA ILE A 9 -8.21 2.31 -4.62
C ILE A 9 -8.24 1.36 -3.42
N ASP A 10 -7.27 0.45 -3.34
CA ASP A 10 -7.18 -0.57 -2.29
C ASP A 10 -5.71 -0.95 -1.97
N HIS A 11 -5.56 -1.84 -0.98
CA HIS A 11 -4.25 -2.32 -0.56
C HIS A 11 -3.54 -3.19 -1.60
N SER A 12 -4.29 -3.86 -2.49
CA SER A 12 -3.72 -4.70 -3.54
C SER A 12 -3.01 -3.83 -4.59
N ALA A 13 -3.68 -2.79 -5.09
CA ALA A 13 -3.10 -1.85 -6.05
C ALA A 13 -1.85 -1.16 -5.50
N ALA A 14 -1.88 -0.74 -4.23
CA ALA A 14 -0.75 -0.13 -3.55
C ALA A 14 0.44 -1.10 -3.41
N ALA A 15 0.18 -2.36 -3.02
CA ALA A 15 1.23 -3.37 -2.88
C ALA A 15 1.86 -3.73 -4.23
N LEU A 16 1.06 -3.85 -5.29
CA LEU A 16 1.55 -4.09 -6.65
C LEU A 16 2.43 -2.94 -7.15
N ALA A 17 2.09 -1.68 -6.85
CA ALA A 17 2.92 -0.54 -7.20
C ALA A 17 4.30 -0.59 -6.53
N LEU A 18 4.36 -0.96 -5.24
CA LEU A 18 5.61 -1.17 -4.51
C LEU A 18 6.43 -2.32 -5.13
N LEU A 19 5.81 -3.47 -5.36
CA LEU A 19 6.50 -4.64 -5.92
C LEU A 19 7.07 -4.36 -7.32
N ASN A 20 6.37 -3.57 -8.13
CA ASN A 20 6.80 -3.22 -9.49
C ASN A 20 7.86 -2.11 -9.55
N GLN A 21 8.14 -1.39 -8.45
CA GLN A 21 9.17 -0.34 -8.41
C GLN A 21 10.60 -0.92 -8.54
N GLY A 22 10.78 -2.23 -8.43
CA GLY A 22 12.09 -2.90 -8.59
C GLY A 22 13.03 -2.74 -7.39
N GLY A 23 12.54 -2.19 -6.27
CA GLY A 23 13.30 -2.06 -5.03
C GLY A 23 13.59 -3.41 -4.36
N ARG A 24 14.67 -3.46 -3.57
CA ARG A 24 14.94 -4.62 -2.72
C ARG A 24 14.08 -4.57 -1.46
N PHE A 25 13.22 -5.55 -1.29
CA PHE A 25 12.46 -5.72 -0.05
C PHE A 25 13.19 -6.66 0.91
N THR A 26 13.03 -6.41 2.21
CA THR A 26 13.33 -7.44 3.21
C THR A 26 12.35 -8.61 3.02
N ARG A 27 12.72 -9.81 3.50
CA ARG A 27 11.83 -10.98 3.44
C ARG A 27 10.45 -10.69 4.04
N LYS A 28 10.41 -9.98 5.19
CA LYS A 28 9.17 -9.59 5.86
C LYS A 28 8.32 -8.67 4.98
N ALA A 29 8.91 -7.63 4.41
CA ALA A 29 8.19 -6.69 3.55
C ALA A 29 7.67 -7.38 2.27
N GLY A 30 8.50 -8.19 1.61
CA GLY A 30 8.09 -8.93 0.42
C GLY A 30 6.95 -9.90 0.68
N SER A 31 6.99 -10.66 1.78
CA SER A 31 5.89 -11.56 2.15
C SER A 31 4.58 -10.82 2.42
N PHE A 32 4.64 -9.71 3.15
CA PHE A 32 3.46 -8.89 3.42
C PHE A 32 2.86 -8.27 2.16
N LEU A 33 3.69 -7.65 1.32
CA LEU A 33 3.22 -7.04 0.07
C LEU A 33 2.65 -8.08 -0.89
N GLY A 34 3.26 -9.27 -0.95
CA GLY A 34 2.71 -10.39 -1.71
C GLY A 34 1.33 -10.83 -1.21
N GLN A 35 1.13 -10.87 0.12
CA GLN A 35 -0.19 -11.13 0.70
C GLN A 35 -1.19 -10.03 0.37
N CYS A 36 -0.85 -8.75 0.58
CA CYS A 36 -1.72 -7.63 0.22
C CYS A 36 -2.13 -7.65 -1.26
N ALA A 37 -1.24 -8.07 -2.15
CA ALA A 37 -1.53 -8.11 -3.57
C ALA A 37 -2.60 -9.16 -3.94
N VAL A 38 -2.70 -10.28 -3.21
CA VAL A 38 -3.54 -11.43 -3.61
C VAL A 38 -4.65 -11.80 -2.62
N ASP A 39 -4.56 -11.35 -1.37
CA ASP A 39 -5.54 -11.59 -0.33
C ASP A 39 -6.47 -10.38 -0.17
N PRO A 40 -7.78 -10.51 -0.46
CA PRO A 40 -8.74 -9.41 -0.35
C PRO A 40 -9.18 -9.12 1.09
N THR A 41 -8.72 -9.91 2.08
CA THR A 41 -9.05 -9.70 3.49
C THR A 41 -8.67 -8.28 3.92
N PRO A 42 -9.58 -7.52 4.56
CA PRO A 42 -9.26 -6.19 5.05
C PRO A 42 -8.05 -6.20 5.98
N LEU A 43 -7.18 -5.21 5.81
CA LEU A 43 -5.99 -5.06 6.67
C LEU A 43 -6.40 -4.68 8.08
N THR A 44 -5.68 -5.22 9.07
CA THR A 44 -5.75 -4.71 10.45
C THR A 44 -5.21 -3.27 10.50
N PRO A 45 -5.57 -2.47 11.53
CA PRO A 45 -5.05 -1.11 11.67
C PRO A 45 -3.51 -1.03 11.61
N SER A 46 -2.81 -1.98 12.24
CA SER A 46 -1.35 -2.04 12.23
C SER A 46 -0.76 -2.44 10.87
N GLN A 47 -1.47 -3.27 10.10
CA GLN A 47 -1.08 -3.59 8.72
C GLN A 47 -1.28 -2.38 7.80
N SER A 48 -2.39 -1.65 7.94
CA SER A 48 -2.65 -0.41 7.19
C SER A 48 -1.59 0.65 7.47
N GLU A 49 -1.26 0.89 8.75
CA GLU A 49 -0.19 1.83 9.14
C GLU A 49 1.17 1.41 8.57
N TRP A 50 1.47 0.11 8.60
CA TRP A 50 2.71 -0.39 8.03
C TRP A 50 2.77 -0.23 6.51
N LEU A 51 1.67 -0.51 5.78
CA LEU A 51 1.58 -0.27 4.34
C LEU A 51 1.77 1.22 4.02
N SER A 52 1.11 2.12 4.75
CA SER A 52 1.28 3.57 4.60
C SER A 52 2.75 3.99 4.79
N THR A 53 3.44 3.43 5.78
CA THR A 53 4.87 3.68 5.99
C THR A 53 5.73 3.24 4.80
N LEU A 54 5.39 2.11 4.16
CA LEU A 54 6.11 1.63 2.98
C LEU A 54 5.86 2.53 1.76
N LEU A 55 4.64 3.00 1.58
CA LEU A 55 4.26 3.91 0.49
C LEU A 55 4.95 5.28 0.63
N ASP A 56 4.95 5.85 1.83
CA ASP A 56 5.62 7.12 2.13
C ASP A 56 7.13 7.03 1.83
N ARG A 57 7.79 5.96 2.28
CA ARG A 57 9.21 5.71 1.99
C ARG A 57 9.51 5.54 0.50
N ALA A 58 8.54 5.08 -0.28
CA ALA A 58 8.64 4.87 -1.71
C ALA A 58 8.21 6.10 -2.54
N GLY A 59 7.74 7.17 -1.88
CA GLY A 59 7.17 8.35 -2.55
C GLY A 59 5.89 8.06 -3.32
N LEU A 60 5.15 7.02 -2.93
CA LEU A 60 3.92 6.60 -3.60
C LEU A 60 2.68 7.19 -2.91
N PRO A 61 1.55 7.32 -3.63
CA PRO A 61 0.29 7.78 -3.05
C PRO A 61 -0.18 6.88 -1.89
N PRO A 62 -0.96 7.42 -0.94
CA PRO A 62 -1.60 6.60 0.08
C PRO A 62 -2.71 5.72 -0.51
N VAL A 63 -3.21 4.75 0.26
CA VAL A 63 -4.48 4.08 -0.04
C VAL A 63 -5.63 5.03 0.32
N ALA A 64 -6.68 5.05 -0.50
CA ALA A 64 -7.88 5.82 -0.23
C ALA A 64 -8.48 5.41 1.11
N GLU A 65 -8.80 6.37 1.98
CA GLU A 65 -9.61 6.07 3.15
C GLU A 65 -11.01 5.72 2.67
N ILE A 66 -11.45 4.48 2.94
CA ILE A 66 -12.86 4.16 2.88
C ILE A 66 -13.50 5.01 3.97
N SER A 67 -14.05 6.15 3.59
CA SER A 67 -14.91 6.92 4.47
C SER A 67 -16.11 6.02 4.73
N ASP A 68 -16.08 5.28 5.84
CA ASP A 68 -17.27 4.61 6.35
C ASP A 68 -18.33 5.71 6.50
N GLY A 69 -19.29 5.69 5.59
CA GLY A 69 -20.47 6.52 5.68
C GLY A 69 -21.16 6.14 6.96
N LYS A 70 -21.04 7.04 7.95
CA LYS A 70 -21.82 7.15 9.18
C LYS A 70 -22.94 6.12 9.38
#